data_AF-A0A0G8CKZ4-F1
#
_entry.id   AF-A0A0G8CKZ4-F1
#
_cell.length_a   1.000
_cell.length_b   1.000
_cell.length_c   1.000
_cell.angle_alpha   90.00
_cell.angle_beta   90.00
_cell.angle_gamma   90.00
#
_symmetry.space_group_name_H-M   'P 1'
#
loop_
_entity.id
_entity.type
_entity.pdbx_description
1 polymer ?
#
loop_
_entity_poly.entity_id
_entity_poly.type
_entity_poly.pdbx_seq_one_letter_code
_entity_poly.pdbx_strand_id
1 'polypeptide(L)' 'MNFYVASGFQNKHLVRSIANELKHAGWHHTYDWTRNERAVN' A
#
# COMPACT_ATOMS: atom_id res chain seq x y z
N MET A 1 5.04 -14.11 -3.30
CA MET A 1 3.63 -13.78 -2.97
C MET A 1 3.37 -12.34 -3.39
N ASN A 2 2.25 -12.09 -4.08
CA ASN A 2 1.82 -10.75 -4.47
C ASN A 2 0.78 -10.25 -3.47
N PHE A 3 0.83 -8.98 -3.08
CA PHE A 3 -0.17 -8.41 -2.16
C PHE A 3 -0.61 -7.02 -2.59
N TYR A 4 -1.81 -6.66 -2.16
CA TYR A 4 -2.43 -5.35 -2.30
C TYR A 4 -3.12 -4.98 -1.00
N VAL A 5 -2.93 -3.75 -0.53
CA VAL A 5 -3.51 -3.27 0.74
C VAL A 5 -4.53 -2.18 0.44
N ALA A 6 -5.81 -2.51 0.51
CA ALA A 6 -6.90 -1.54 0.39
C ALA A 6 -7.23 -0.92 1.75
N SER A 7 -7.34 0.41 1.82
CA SER A 7 -7.80 1.12 3.01
C SER A 7 -8.33 2.50 2.64
N GLY A 8 -9.06 3.16 3.55
CA GLY A 8 -9.44 4.57 3.40
C GLY A 8 -8.22 5.51 3.39
N PHE A 9 -8.34 6.66 2.70
CA PHE A 9 -7.27 7.66 2.53
C PHE A 9 -6.61 8.12 3.83
N GLN A 10 -7.39 8.21 4.91
CA GLN A 10 -6.90 8.57 6.24
C GLN A 10 -5.80 7.64 6.76
N ASN A 11 -5.76 6.38 6.31
CA ASN A 11 -4.82 5.36 6.77
C ASN A 11 -3.60 5.18 5.87
N LYS A 12 -3.35 6.13 4.96
CA LYS A 12 -2.22 6.08 4.01
C LYS A 12 -0.87 5.79 4.67
N HIS A 13 -0.65 6.36 5.85
CA HIS A 13 0.57 6.14 6.64
C HIS A 13 0.70 4.68 7.12
N LEU A 14 -0.39 4.12 7.64
CA LEU A 14 -0.45 2.71 8.07
C LEU A 14 -0.22 1.76 6.89
N VAL A 15 -0.86 2.01 5.75
CA VAL A 15 -0.67 1.21 4.54
C VAL A 15 0.80 1.20 4.10
N ARG A 16 1.48 2.35 4.11
CA ARG A 16 2.91 2.44 3.80
C ARG A 16 3.77 1.65 4.79
N SER A 17 3.46 1.72 6.07
CA SER A 17 4.21 0.98 7.11
C SER A 17 4.09 -0.53 6.90
N ILE A 18 2.86 -1.04 6.72
CA ILE A 18 2.61 -2.47 6.51
C ILE A 18 3.21 -2.93 5.18
N ALA A 19 3.07 -2.13 4.11
CA ALA A 19 3.66 -2.45 2.82
C ALA A 19 5.20 -2.54 2.89
N ASN A 20 5.84 -1.73 3.75
CA ASN A 20 7.28 -1.82 3.96
C ASN A 20 7.67 -3.11 4.68
N GLU A 21 6.94 -3.51 5.72
CA GLU A 21 7.18 -4.78 6.41
C GLU A 21 6.98 -5.99 5.48
N LEU A 22 5.91 -6.00 4.69
CA LEU A 22 5.64 -7.07 3.72
C LEU A 22 6.71 -7.14 2.64
N LYS A 23 7.23 -6.00 2.17
CA LYS A 23 8.39 -5.97 1.25
C LYS A 23 9.65 -6.52 1.92
N HIS A 24 9.91 -6.17 3.17
CA HIS A 24 11.03 -6.72 3.95
C HIS A 24 10.91 -8.24 4.13
N ALA A 25 9.69 -8.76 4.24
CA ALA A 25 9.42 -10.20 4.27
C ALA A 25 9.56 -10.90 2.90
N GLY A 26 9.95 -10.17 1.84
CA GLY A 26 10.14 -10.71 0.49
C GLY A 26 8.85 -10.76 -0.35
N TRP A 27 7.80 -10.05 0.05
CA TRP A 27 6.54 -10.03 -0.67
C TRP A 27 6.51 -8.88 -1.68
N HIS A 28 5.88 -9.11 -2.82
CA HIS A 28 5.87 -8.16 -3.92
C HIS A 28 4.57 -7.34 -3.89
N HIS A 29 4.71 -6.03 -3.78
CA HIS A 29 3.58 -5.11 -3.77
C HIS A 29 3.13 -4.84 -5.21
N THR A 30 1.92 -5.26 -5.57
CA THR A 30 1.46 -5.17 -6.97
C THR A 30 1.00 -3.78 -7.36
N TYR A 31 0.39 -3.02 -6.45
CA TYR A 31 -0.10 -1.68 -6.75
C TYR A 31 -0.15 -0.80 -5.50
N ASP A 32 0.60 0.30 -5.52
CA ASP A 32 0.67 1.25 -4.42
C ASP A 32 -0.24 2.46 -4.69
N TRP A 33 -1.51 2.34 -4.30
CA TRP A 33 -2.49 3.43 -4.44
C TRP A 33 -2.12 4.65 -3.58
N THR A 34 -1.28 4.47 -2.54
CA THR A 34 -0.82 5.59 -1.70
C THR A 34 0.04 6.58 -2.49
N ARG A 35 0.59 6.19 -3.65
CA ARG A 35 1.28 7.15 -4.53
C ARG A 35 0.35 8.14 -5.20
N ASN A 36 -0.93 7.82 -5.34
CA ASN A 36 -1.91 8.75 -5.87
C ASN A 36 -2.47 9.60 -4.73
N GLU A 37 -2.31 10.92 -4.84
CA GLU A 37 -2.78 11.88 -3.83
C GLU A 37 -4.30 12.09 -3.88
N ARG A 38 -4.94 11.67 -4.97
CA ARG A 38 -6.39 11.68 -5.15
C ARG A 38 -6.80 10.43 -5.92
N ALA A 39 -7.88 9.76 -5.50
CA ALA A 39 -8.62 8.92 -6.45
C ALA A 39 -9.25 9.89 -7.45
N VAL A 40 -8.66 10.00 -8.63
CA VAL A 40 -9.33 10.61 -9.77
C VAL A 40 -10.42 9.62 -10.16
N ASN A 41 -11.66 10.05 -10.01
CA ASN A 41 -12.85 9.35 -10.49
C ASN A 41 -13.23 9.92 -11.85
#